data_AF-A0A3N5GCG5-F1
#
_entry.id   AF-A0A3N5GCG5-F1
#
_cell.length_a   1.000
_cell.length_b   1.000
_cell.length_c   1.000
_cell.angle_alpha   90.00
_cell.angle_beta   90.00
_cell.angle_gamma   90.00
#
_symmetry.space_group_name_H-M   'P 1'
#
loop_
_entity.id
_entity.type
_entity.pdbx_description
1 polymer ?
#
loop_
_entity_poly.entity_id
_entity_poly.type
_entity_poly.pdbx_seq_one_letter_code
_entity_poly.pdbx_strand_id
1 'polypeptide(L)'
;MPAGRSVVDGGTIPYQPAAAAKRLENAANQKTADPLENCYMPGVPRIMYLPFPFHIYQTPEHIALTFEWSQVHRTIYTNGAAPPEGIDFWMGDSRGRWEGDTLVVDVKHHNDRTWLDTTGTFHSDALHVIERYTMTDADTIQYEVTIEDPNVFTRPWKISMPLYRHKDRDRILEYQCQAEVEEANGAFEPDPRTWYPGPSATPVVIPADWAVMSSPKVFDLPLPQPAAGQPAAAGPPIRRLADGKPDLQGYYMPDGGGGNYGLGKHDVDFLTPGGRGIIVDPPDGNLPVQPWAKIEMENRKLPERGYDDPTAHCFVAGVPRSMYIPAPLHILQPPGSVVVLHERMSWRVIPLDGRPHLPDSVRLWQGDSVGRWEGDTLVVETTNLNGKAWLNEVGEIVSHAQRVIERFTPVNGDRINYQATVSDPLVYTRPWTIALPLNRQKEELLEVACHEDNQDLQHLKDIRDEARKKAGRSNSTR
;
A
#
# COMPACT_ATOMS: atom_id res chain seq x y z
N MET A 1 23.73 13.06 -17.67
CA MET A 1 23.67 13.07 -16.19
C MET A 1 24.46 14.26 -15.68
N PRO A 2 23.91 15.07 -14.76
CA PRO A 2 24.68 16.13 -14.11
C PRO A 2 25.81 15.54 -13.27
N ALA A 3 26.92 16.28 -13.11
CA ALA A 3 28.00 15.87 -12.24
C ALA A 3 27.53 15.92 -10.77
N GLY A 4 27.67 14.80 -10.05
CA GLY A 4 27.36 14.68 -8.62
C GLY A 4 28.61 14.39 -7.79
N ARG A 5 28.51 14.59 -6.48
CA ARG A 5 29.55 14.14 -5.54
C ARG A 5 29.48 12.61 -5.44
N SER A 6 30.61 11.92 -5.65
CA SER A 6 30.67 10.48 -5.44
C SER A 6 30.42 10.15 -3.96
N VAL A 7 29.59 9.14 -3.73
CA VAL A 7 29.35 8.53 -2.41
C VAL A 7 30.13 7.23 -2.24
N VAL A 8 30.85 6.78 -3.27
CA VAL A 8 31.64 5.54 -3.27
C VAL A 8 32.96 5.78 -2.56
N ASP A 9 33.26 4.96 -1.56
CA ASP A 9 34.56 4.99 -0.88
C ASP A 9 35.68 4.61 -1.86
N GLY A 10 36.76 5.40 -1.87
CA GLY A 10 37.84 5.27 -2.87
C GLY A 10 37.45 5.64 -4.31
N GLY A 11 36.21 6.08 -4.56
CA GLY A 11 35.75 6.64 -5.84
C GLY A 11 35.61 5.66 -7.01
N THR A 12 35.87 4.37 -6.82
CA THR A 12 35.79 3.35 -7.87
C THR A 12 35.12 2.07 -7.36
N ILE A 13 34.27 1.47 -8.20
CA ILE A 13 33.58 0.20 -7.92
C ILE A 13 34.42 -0.95 -8.50
N PRO A 14 34.75 -2.00 -7.72
CA PRO A 14 35.73 -3.01 -8.09
C PRO A 14 35.10 -4.16 -8.91
N TYR A 15 34.55 -3.85 -10.09
CA TYR A 15 33.92 -4.84 -10.97
C TYR A 15 34.85 -5.99 -11.38
N GLN A 16 34.27 -7.17 -11.56
CA GLN A 16 34.90 -8.20 -12.37
C GLN A 16 34.97 -7.76 -13.84
N PRO A 17 35.93 -8.28 -14.65
CA PRO A 17 36.07 -7.87 -16.05
C PRO A 17 34.79 -8.05 -16.89
N ALA A 18 34.08 -9.16 -16.73
CA ALA A 18 32.82 -9.40 -17.44
C ALA A 18 31.70 -8.46 -16.97
N ALA A 19 31.59 -8.23 -15.65
CA ALA A 19 30.64 -7.29 -15.07
C ALA A 19 30.88 -5.85 -15.52
N ALA A 20 32.15 -5.43 -15.66
CA ALA A 20 32.49 -4.11 -16.18
C ALA A 20 31.98 -3.90 -17.62
N ALA A 21 32.10 -4.91 -18.47
CA ALA A 21 31.58 -4.87 -19.84
C ALA A 21 30.04 -4.81 -19.86
N LYS A 22 29.38 -5.66 -19.06
CA LYS A 22 27.92 -5.66 -18.96
C LYS A 22 27.37 -4.35 -18.40
N ARG A 23 28.05 -3.75 -17.41
CA ARG A 23 27.68 -2.43 -16.88
C ARG A 23 27.72 -1.34 -17.95
N LEU A 24 28.69 -1.36 -18.87
CA LEU A 24 28.75 -0.41 -19.99
C LEU A 24 27.62 -0.63 -20.99
N GLU A 25 27.27 -1.89 -21.27
CA GLU A 25 26.10 -2.24 -22.10
C GLU A 25 24.79 -1.76 -21.46
N ASN A 26 24.62 -2.01 -20.16
CA ASN A 26 23.49 -1.54 -19.37
C ASN A 26 23.39 -0.01 -19.41
N ALA A 27 24.49 0.71 -19.18
CA ALA A 27 24.54 2.16 -19.25
C ALA A 27 24.12 2.70 -20.62
N ALA A 28 24.58 2.06 -21.70
CA ALA A 28 24.23 2.45 -23.06
C ALA A 28 22.72 2.28 -23.35
N ASN A 29 22.09 1.31 -22.68
CA ASN A 29 20.68 0.96 -22.85
C ASN A 29 19.79 1.36 -21.66
N GLN A 30 20.26 2.26 -20.78
CA GLN A 30 19.62 2.52 -19.48
C GLN A 30 18.11 2.82 -19.60
N LYS A 31 17.69 3.56 -20.63
CA LYS A 31 16.30 3.99 -20.83
C LYS A 31 15.31 2.84 -21.05
N THR A 32 15.80 1.68 -21.46
CA THR A 32 14.97 0.51 -21.76
C THR A 32 15.32 -0.68 -20.87
N ALA A 33 16.50 -0.67 -20.25
CA ALA A 33 17.02 -1.79 -19.47
C ALA A 33 17.02 -1.54 -17.96
N ASP A 34 16.99 -0.28 -17.51
CA ASP A 34 16.90 0.02 -16.08
C ASP A 34 15.49 -0.36 -15.56
N PRO A 35 15.38 -1.24 -14.55
CA PRO A 35 14.10 -1.65 -13.99
C PRO A 35 13.21 -0.47 -13.54
N LEU A 36 13.81 0.64 -13.08
CA LEU A 36 13.02 1.81 -12.66
C LEU A 36 12.28 2.51 -13.80
N GLU A 37 12.71 2.36 -15.05
CA GLU A 37 11.98 2.89 -16.20
C GLU A 37 10.65 2.16 -16.42
N ASN A 38 10.46 0.99 -15.79
CA ASN A 38 9.21 0.22 -15.77
C ASN A 38 8.46 0.34 -14.44
N CYS A 39 8.81 1.31 -13.59
CA CYS A 39 8.22 1.53 -12.27
C CYS A 39 8.42 0.38 -11.25
N TYR A 40 9.38 -0.52 -11.49
CA TYR A 40 9.67 -1.65 -10.61
C TYR A 40 10.33 -1.22 -9.29
N MET A 41 10.31 -2.12 -8.30
CA MET A 41 10.99 -1.93 -7.03
C MET A 41 12.49 -1.66 -7.23
N PRO A 42 13.07 -0.61 -6.61
CA PRO A 42 14.45 -0.22 -6.87
C PRO A 42 15.50 -1.16 -6.28
N GLY A 43 15.13 -2.01 -5.33
CA GLY A 43 16.06 -2.78 -4.51
C GLY A 43 16.81 -1.93 -3.47
N VAL A 44 17.66 -2.59 -2.70
CA VAL A 44 18.49 -1.99 -1.66
C VAL A 44 19.96 -2.04 -2.10
N PRO A 45 20.75 -0.96 -1.93
CA PRO A 45 20.43 0.29 -1.25
C PRO A 45 19.78 1.37 -2.12
N ARG A 46 19.43 1.09 -3.40
CA ARG A 46 18.99 2.13 -4.35
C ARG A 46 17.79 2.93 -3.91
N ILE A 47 16.79 2.30 -3.30
CA ILE A 47 15.62 2.97 -2.76
C ILE A 47 15.98 4.13 -1.79
N MET A 48 17.11 4.03 -1.08
CA MET A 48 17.52 4.99 -0.04
C MET A 48 18.10 6.30 -0.58
N TYR A 49 18.45 6.36 -1.86
CA TYR A 49 19.02 7.55 -2.51
C TYR A 49 18.31 7.94 -3.79
N LEU A 50 17.07 7.47 -3.97
CA LEU A 50 16.16 8.06 -4.94
C LEU A 50 15.77 9.49 -4.49
N PRO A 51 15.38 10.37 -5.43
CA PRO A 51 14.96 11.74 -5.11
C PRO A 51 13.56 11.82 -4.48
N PHE A 52 13.07 10.73 -3.88
CA PHE A 52 11.77 10.62 -3.23
C PHE A 52 11.95 10.49 -1.71
N PRO A 53 11.19 11.22 -0.90
CA PRO A 53 11.25 11.13 0.55
C PRO A 53 10.75 9.78 1.05
N PHE A 54 11.18 9.45 2.26
CA PHE A 54 10.70 8.30 3.01
C PHE A 54 10.60 8.65 4.50
N HIS A 55 9.86 7.82 5.23
CA HIS A 55 9.69 7.95 6.68
C HIS A 55 10.15 6.67 7.35
N ILE A 56 10.88 6.79 8.47
CA ILE A 56 11.29 5.68 9.33
C ILE A 56 10.40 5.64 10.57
N TYR A 57 9.72 4.51 10.79
CA TYR A 57 8.93 4.24 11.98
C TYR A 57 9.57 3.13 12.79
N GLN A 58 9.82 3.37 14.08
CA GLN A 58 10.52 2.44 14.94
C GLN A 58 9.61 1.96 16.06
N THR A 59 9.54 0.64 16.22
CA THR A 59 8.95 -0.05 17.37
C THR A 59 10.03 -0.91 18.06
N PRO A 60 9.75 -1.54 19.21
CA PRO A 60 10.74 -2.40 19.88
C PRO A 60 11.17 -3.62 19.05
N GLU A 61 10.32 -4.11 18.15
CA GLU A 61 10.55 -5.34 17.40
C GLU A 61 10.76 -5.11 15.90
N HIS A 62 10.34 -3.97 15.36
CA HIS A 62 10.37 -3.69 13.93
C HIS A 62 10.75 -2.24 13.62
N ILE A 63 11.40 -2.02 12.48
CA ILE A 63 11.55 -0.70 11.89
C ILE A 63 10.94 -0.74 10.49
N ALA A 64 9.93 0.10 10.24
CA ALA A 64 9.31 0.23 8.93
C ALA A 64 9.81 1.48 8.22
N LEU A 65 10.17 1.33 6.95
CA LEU A 65 10.46 2.42 6.03
C LEU A 65 9.33 2.48 5.01
N THR A 66 8.67 3.63 4.91
CA THR A 66 7.62 3.90 3.92
C THR A 66 8.12 4.93 2.93
N PHE A 67 8.14 4.59 1.65
CA PHE A 67 8.69 5.43 0.59
C PHE A 67 7.58 6.11 -0.21
N GLU A 68 7.78 7.37 -0.61
CA GLU A 68 6.87 8.04 -1.55
C GLU A 68 6.87 7.33 -2.91
N TRP A 69 8.02 6.81 -3.35
CA TRP A 69 8.17 6.01 -4.59
C TRP A 69 7.25 4.79 -4.61
N SER A 70 6.23 4.82 -5.49
CA SER A 70 5.28 3.73 -5.77
C SER A 70 4.64 3.13 -4.52
N GLN A 71 4.57 3.89 -3.41
CA GLN A 71 4.22 3.42 -2.07
C GLN A 71 4.87 2.08 -1.67
N VAL A 72 6.10 1.86 -2.11
CA VAL A 72 6.94 0.76 -1.64
C VAL A 72 7.18 0.95 -0.14
N HIS A 73 7.24 -0.15 0.59
CA HIS A 73 7.64 -0.16 1.99
C HIS A 73 8.67 -1.25 2.22
N ARG A 74 9.39 -1.15 3.33
CA ARG A 74 10.38 -2.12 3.78
C ARG A 74 10.26 -2.29 5.28
N THR A 75 10.26 -3.53 5.74
CA THR A 75 10.30 -3.86 7.16
C THR A 75 11.68 -4.42 7.50
N ILE A 76 12.32 -3.84 8.51
CA ILE A 76 13.53 -4.35 9.13
C ILE A 76 13.12 -5.04 10.43
N TYR A 77 13.31 -6.35 10.49
CA TYR A 77 12.98 -7.14 11.68
C TYR A 77 14.13 -7.05 12.69
N THR A 78 13.84 -6.58 13.90
CA THR A 78 14.83 -6.40 14.98
C THR A 78 14.57 -7.31 16.18
N ASN A 79 13.52 -8.13 16.11
CA ASN A 79 13.12 -9.12 17.10
C ASN A 79 13.99 -10.39 17.12
N GLY A 80 14.97 -10.50 16.22
CA GLY A 80 15.84 -11.68 16.10
C GLY A 80 15.20 -12.88 15.40
N ALA A 81 14.03 -12.71 14.77
CA ALA A 81 13.42 -13.75 13.96
C ALA A 81 14.31 -14.10 12.74
N ALA A 82 14.38 -15.39 12.42
CA ALA A 82 15.11 -15.87 11.26
C ALA A 82 14.38 -15.48 9.97
N PRO A 83 15.12 -15.21 8.87
CA PRO A 83 14.51 -14.94 7.58
C PRO A 83 13.71 -16.13 7.07
N PRO A 84 12.64 -15.92 6.28
CA PRO A 84 12.02 -16.98 5.52
C PRO A 84 13.04 -17.58 4.53
N GLU A 85 12.98 -18.90 4.33
CA GLU A 85 13.87 -19.62 3.42
C GLU A 85 13.21 -19.82 2.05
N GLY A 86 14.02 -19.83 0.98
CA GLY A 86 13.57 -20.20 -0.37
C GLY A 86 12.74 -19.14 -1.10
N ILE A 87 12.82 -17.88 -0.69
CA ILE A 87 12.16 -16.75 -1.35
C ILE A 87 13.24 -15.74 -1.71
N ASP A 88 13.28 -15.33 -2.99
CA ASP A 88 14.17 -14.28 -3.47
C ASP A 88 13.37 -12.99 -3.71
N PHE A 89 13.68 -11.95 -2.96
CA PHE A 89 12.96 -10.68 -2.90
C PHE A 89 13.61 -9.62 -3.80
N TRP A 90 12.84 -8.63 -4.25
CA TRP A 90 13.36 -7.45 -4.95
C TRP A 90 14.08 -6.49 -4.01
N MET A 91 13.57 -6.30 -2.79
CA MET A 91 14.14 -5.41 -1.78
C MET A 91 15.04 -6.13 -0.77
N GLY A 92 15.12 -7.47 -0.86
CA GLY A 92 15.83 -8.33 0.07
C GLY A 92 15.13 -8.45 1.43
N ASP A 93 15.44 -9.54 2.14
CA ASP A 93 15.05 -9.72 3.53
C ASP A 93 15.98 -8.93 4.46
N SER A 94 15.41 -8.14 5.38
CA SER A 94 16.15 -7.18 6.20
C SER A 94 16.14 -7.53 7.69
N ARG A 95 17.30 -7.89 8.24
CA ARG A 95 17.46 -8.26 9.67
C ARG A 95 18.36 -7.26 10.40
N GLY A 96 17.78 -6.55 11.35
CA GLY A 96 18.41 -5.46 12.09
C GLY A 96 18.90 -5.87 13.49
N ARG A 97 20.00 -5.26 13.93
CA ARG A 97 20.50 -5.30 15.31
C ARG A 97 21.13 -3.97 15.69
N TRP A 98 21.24 -3.71 16.99
CA TRP A 98 21.92 -2.52 17.50
C TRP A 98 23.38 -2.83 17.88
N GLU A 99 24.31 -2.01 17.41
CA GLU A 99 25.71 -1.97 17.82
C GLU A 99 26.01 -0.61 18.45
N GLY A 100 25.85 -0.51 19.78
CA GLY A 100 25.80 0.79 20.44
C GLY A 100 24.61 1.60 19.93
N ASP A 101 24.87 2.81 19.42
CA ASP A 101 23.85 3.71 18.86
C ASP A 101 23.68 3.56 17.32
N THR A 102 24.34 2.57 16.71
CA THR A 102 24.22 2.29 15.28
C THR A 102 23.26 1.12 15.04
N LEU A 103 22.24 1.34 14.22
CA LEU A 103 21.45 0.24 13.65
C LEU A 103 22.24 -0.40 12.51
N VAL A 104 22.48 -1.70 12.62
CA VAL A 104 23.12 -2.50 11.58
C VAL A 104 22.11 -3.46 10.98
N VAL A 105 21.94 -3.41 9.67
CA VAL A 105 20.97 -4.21 8.93
C VAL A 105 21.72 -5.14 7.97
N ASP A 106 21.52 -6.44 8.14
CA ASP A 106 21.99 -7.49 7.23
C ASP A 106 20.86 -7.77 6.23
N VAL A 107 21.14 -7.63 4.93
CA VAL A 107 20.15 -7.77 3.87
C VAL A 107 20.56 -8.83 2.87
N LYS A 108 19.74 -9.87 2.73
CA LYS A 108 20.00 -11.07 1.90
C LYS A 108 18.76 -11.50 1.14
N HIS A 109 18.85 -12.62 0.42
CA HIS A 109 17.75 -13.22 -0.33
C HIS A 109 17.21 -12.24 -1.39
N HIS A 110 18.14 -11.68 -2.17
CA HIS A 110 17.79 -10.80 -3.30
C HIS A 110 17.61 -11.66 -4.55
N ASN A 111 16.69 -11.28 -5.41
CA ASN A 111 16.76 -11.69 -6.82
C ASN A 111 17.84 -10.86 -7.55
N ASP A 112 18.03 -11.10 -8.85
CA ASP A 112 19.01 -10.41 -9.70
C ASP A 112 18.39 -9.32 -10.60
N ARG A 113 17.14 -8.91 -10.31
CA ARG A 113 16.33 -8.09 -11.23
C ARG A 113 16.44 -6.58 -10.98
N THR A 114 17.18 -6.14 -9.97
CA THR A 114 17.35 -4.71 -9.67
C THR A 114 18.75 -4.21 -10.02
N TRP A 115 18.87 -2.89 -10.15
CA TRP A 115 20.14 -2.21 -10.39
C TRP A 115 20.48 -1.34 -9.19
N LEU A 116 21.77 -1.17 -8.90
CA LEU A 116 22.25 -0.29 -7.84
C LEU A 116 22.21 1.18 -8.27
N ASP A 117 22.32 1.51 -9.55
CA ASP A 117 22.23 2.89 -10.02
C ASP A 117 21.80 2.98 -11.50
N THR A 118 21.50 4.21 -11.94
CA THR A 118 21.11 4.52 -13.33
C THR A 118 22.25 4.33 -14.34
N THR A 119 23.47 4.05 -13.88
CA THR A 119 24.67 3.91 -14.72
C THR A 119 24.94 2.46 -15.10
N GLY A 120 23.98 1.57 -14.88
CA GLY A 120 24.05 0.17 -15.27
C GLY A 120 24.73 -0.75 -14.26
N THR A 121 25.06 -0.25 -13.06
CA THR A 121 25.58 -1.08 -11.98
C THR A 121 24.50 -2.09 -11.56
N PHE A 122 24.74 -3.38 -11.75
CA PHE A 122 23.83 -4.47 -11.43
C PHE A 122 24.40 -5.35 -10.32
N HIS A 123 23.61 -6.33 -9.88
CA HIS A 123 24.03 -7.39 -8.96
C HIS A 123 23.44 -8.74 -9.43
N SER A 124 23.90 -9.83 -8.83
CA SER A 124 23.33 -11.16 -8.92
C SER A 124 22.44 -11.47 -7.70
N ASP A 125 21.88 -12.67 -7.67
CA ASP A 125 21.16 -13.24 -6.51
C ASP A 125 22.09 -13.48 -5.29
N ALA A 126 23.40 -13.51 -5.50
CA ALA A 126 24.40 -13.60 -4.44
C ALA A 126 24.69 -12.28 -3.71
N LEU A 127 23.92 -11.22 -4.00
CA LEU A 127 24.05 -9.92 -3.33
C LEU A 127 23.87 -10.08 -1.82
N HIS A 128 24.82 -9.54 -1.06
CA HIS A 128 24.74 -9.35 0.37
C HIS A 128 25.05 -7.88 0.68
N VAL A 129 24.13 -7.24 1.38
CA VAL A 129 24.23 -5.83 1.74
C VAL A 129 24.24 -5.70 3.26
N ILE A 130 25.17 -4.92 3.79
CA ILE A 130 25.21 -4.54 5.20
C ILE A 130 25.08 -3.03 5.29
N GLU A 131 23.94 -2.57 5.80
CA GLU A 131 23.66 -1.15 6.03
C GLU A 131 23.95 -0.78 7.48
N ARG A 132 24.42 0.45 7.69
CA ARG A 132 24.64 1.05 9.00
C ARG A 132 23.99 2.43 9.03
N TYR A 133 23.13 2.65 10.02
CA TYR A 133 22.47 3.93 10.27
C TYR A 133 22.95 4.46 11.61
N THR A 134 23.73 5.54 11.58
CA THR A 134 24.25 6.19 12.80
C THR A 134 23.75 7.62 12.86
N MET A 135 22.98 7.98 13.88
CA MET A 135 22.63 9.38 14.12
C MET A 135 23.91 10.19 14.39
N THR A 136 24.16 11.25 13.63
CA THR A 136 25.27 12.17 13.88
C THR A 136 24.82 13.42 14.64
N ASP A 137 23.54 13.75 14.52
CA ASP A 137 22.83 14.79 15.26
C ASP A 137 21.32 14.48 15.25
N ALA A 138 20.46 15.39 15.72
CA ALA A 138 19.02 15.17 15.82
C ALA A 138 18.29 14.99 14.47
N ASP A 139 18.86 15.52 13.40
CA ASP A 139 18.23 15.61 12.07
C ASP A 139 19.05 14.92 10.96
N THR A 140 20.21 14.35 11.29
CA THR A 140 21.12 13.73 10.30
C THR A 140 21.49 12.30 10.70
N ILE A 141 21.31 11.38 9.76
CA ILE A 141 21.79 10.00 9.84
C ILE A 141 22.98 9.87 8.90
N GLN A 142 24.13 9.44 9.40
CA GLN A 142 25.19 8.90 8.57
C GLN A 142 24.80 7.49 8.14
N TYR A 143 24.56 7.32 6.85
CA TYR A 143 24.19 6.06 6.22
C TYR A 143 25.40 5.49 5.47
N GLU A 144 25.81 4.30 5.86
CA GLU A 144 26.94 3.60 5.25
C GLU A 144 26.49 2.20 4.83
N VAL A 145 26.95 1.77 3.67
CA VAL A 145 26.57 0.46 3.12
C VAL A 145 27.82 -0.25 2.66
N THR A 146 27.98 -1.51 3.06
CA THR A 146 28.93 -2.45 2.47
C THR A 146 28.18 -3.36 1.52
N ILE A 147 28.68 -3.48 0.30
CA ILE A 147 28.07 -4.24 -0.79
C ILE A 147 29.01 -5.37 -1.16
N GLU A 148 28.50 -6.60 -1.12
CA GLU A 148 29.22 -7.82 -1.44
C GLU A 148 28.44 -8.60 -2.49
N ASP A 149 29.09 -8.93 -3.59
CA ASP A 149 28.56 -9.84 -4.60
C ASP A 149 29.77 -10.47 -5.31
N PRO A 150 30.09 -11.75 -5.02
CA PRO A 150 31.27 -12.41 -5.57
C PRO A 150 31.11 -12.80 -7.04
N ASN A 151 29.94 -12.64 -7.66
CA ASN A 151 29.71 -12.88 -9.08
C ASN A 151 29.90 -11.60 -9.90
N VAL A 152 29.76 -10.42 -9.28
CA VAL A 152 29.82 -9.12 -9.96
C VAL A 152 31.06 -8.30 -9.58
N PHE A 153 31.50 -8.36 -8.32
CA PHE A 153 32.61 -7.59 -7.79
C PHE A 153 33.81 -8.47 -7.43
N THR A 154 35.01 -7.90 -7.46
CA THR A 154 36.27 -8.58 -7.09
C THR A 154 36.56 -8.53 -5.60
N ARG A 155 35.89 -7.64 -4.86
CA ARG A 155 35.95 -7.47 -3.41
C ARG A 155 34.74 -6.66 -2.91
N PRO A 156 34.41 -6.71 -1.61
CA PRO A 156 33.48 -5.77 -0.99
C PRO A 156 33.88 -4.32 -1.24
N TRP A 157 32.88 -3.46 -1.37
CA TRP A 157 33.03 -2.02 -1.51
C TRP A 157 31.94 -1.27 -0.76
N LYS A 158 32.10 0.06 -0.60
CA LYS A 158 31.24 0.85 0.27
C LYS A 158 30.69 2.09 -0.40
N ILE A 159 29.49 2.47 0.03
CA ILE A 159 28.95 3.82 -0.14
C ILE A 159 28.72 4.47 1.22
N SER A 160 28.81 5.79 1.27
CA SER A 160 28.63 6.59 2.47
C SER A 160 27.98 7.92 2.12
N MET A 161 26.85 8.23 2.75
CA MET A 161 26.13 9.48 2.54
C MET A 161 25.33 9.91 3.77
N PRO A 162 25.15 11.23 4.01
CA PRO A 162 24.22 11.71 5.01
C PRO A 162 22.78 11.66 4.49
N LEU A 163 21.86 11.22 5.34
CA LEU A 163 20.41 11.33 5.15
C LEU A 163 19.90 12.44 6.07
N TYR A 164 19.21 13.44 5.50
CA TYR A 164 18.73 14.61 6.23
C TYR A 164 17.22 14.54 6.45
N ARG A 165 16.78 14.85 7.67
CA ARG A 165 15.36 14.95 8.01
C ARG A 165 14.73 16.16 7.30
N HIS A 166 13.65 15.91 6.57
CA HIS A 166 12.78 16.97 6.07
C HIS A 166 12.04 17.66 7.24
N LYS A 167 12.08 19.00 7.26
CA LYS A 167 11.48 19.84 8.32
C LYS A 167 10.36 20.75 7.81
N ASP A 168 10.16 20.77 6.51
CA ASP A 168 9.19 21.58 5.76
C ASP A 168 7.85 20.87 5.56
N ARG A 169 7.76 19.58 5.91
CA ARG A 169 6.58 18.74 5.74
C ARG A 169 6.43 17.80 6.92
N ASP A 170 5.19 17.46 7.22
CA ASP A 170 4.80 16.60 8.33
C ASP A 170 4.28 15.23 7.85
N ARG A 171 4.08 15.07 6.54
CA ARG A 171 3.66 13.84 5.87
C ARG A 171 4.53 13.56 4.64
N ILE A 172 4.67 12.28 4.32
CA ILE A 172 5.05 11.84 2.98
C ILE A 172 3.78 11.76 2.13
N LEU A 173 3.86 12.13 0.86
CA LEU A 173 2.73 12.00 -0.06
C LEU A 173 2.83 10.66 -0.80
N GLU A 174 1.92 10.46 -1.74
CA GLU A 174 1.87 9.26 -2.55
C GLU A 174 2.29 9.59 -3.96
N TYR A 175 3.22 8.80 -4.49
CA TYR A 175 3.60 8.82 -5.89
C TYR A 175 3.41 7.42 -6.45
N GLN A 176 2.62 7.28 -7.51
CA GLN A 176 2.27 5.98 -8.11
C GLN A 176 2.76 5.95 -9.56
N CYS A 177 4.03 5.59 -9.75
CA CYS A 177 4.72 5.65 -11.05
C CYS A 177 3.91 4.98 -12.17
N GLN A 178 3.43 3.74 -11.95
CA GLN A 178 2.68 3.02 -12.97
C GLN A 178 1.36 3.71 -13.30
N ALA A 179 0.62 4.17 -12.29
CA ALA A 179 -0.65 4.86 -12.50
C ALA A 179 -0.46 6.17 -13.28
N GLU A 180 0.59 6.92 -12.97
CA GLU A 180 0.89 8.16 -13.70
C GLU A 180 1.29 7.90 -15.16
N VAL A 181 2.10 6.87 -15.42
CA VAL A 181 2.50 6.48 -16.78
C VAL A 181 1.27 6.04 -17.60
N GLU A 182 0.42 5.20 -17.01
CA GLU A 182 -0.76 4.68 -17.68
C GLU A 182 -1.86 5.72 -17.91
N GLU A 183 -2.03 6.67 -17.00
CA GLU A 183 -2.90 7.83 -17.23
C GLU A 183 -2.35 8.73 -18.33
N ALA A 184 -1.05 9.01 -18.32
CA ALA A 184 -0.42 9.88 -19.31
C ALA A 184 -0.45 9.31 -20.73
N ASN A 185 -0.36 7.98 -20.87
CA ASN A 185 -0.38 7.31 -22.17
C ASN A 185 -1.79 6.84 -22.60
N GLY A 186 -2.81 7.00 -21.75
CA GLY A 186 -4.19 6.61 -22.01
C GLY A 186 -4.47 5.10 -21.87
N ALA A 187 -3.56 4.33 -21.26
CA ALA A 187 -3.80 2.94 -20.90
C ALA A 187 -4.84 2.84 -19.78
N PHE A 188 -4.85 3.78 -18.83
CA PHE A 188 -5.84 3.89 -17.77
C PHE A 188 -6.64 5.20 -17.89
N GLU A 189 -7.97 5.09 -17.93
CA GLU A 189 -8.89 6.23 -18.07
C GLU A 189 -9.85 6.29 -16.87
N PRO A 190 -9.65 7.21 -15.92
CA PRO A 190 -10.52 7.29 -14.75
C PRO A 190 -11.92 7.84 -15.11
N ASP A 191 -12.95 7.35 -14.43
CA ASP A 191 -14.34 7.78 -14.68
C ASP A 191 -14.55 9.24 -14.23
N PRO A 192 -14.82 10.19 -15.15
CA PRO A 192 -14.88 11.63 -14.88
C PRO A 192 -15.88 12.05 -13.80
N ARG A 193 -16.84 11.20 -13.44
CA ARG A 193 -17.80 11.47 -12.36
C ARG A 193 -17.21 11.20 -10.98
N THR A 194 -16.13 10.42 -10.91
CA THR A 194 -15.58 9.90 -9.65
C THR A 194 -14.24 10.52 -9.28
N TRP A 195 -13.33 10.76 -10.23
CA TRP A 195 -11.97 11.19 -9.91
C TRP A 195 -11.81 12.71 -9.67
N TYR A 196 -10.66 13.10 -9.11
CA TYR A 196 -10.25 14.50 -8.91
C TYR A 196 -8.94 14.85 -9.64
N PRO A 197 -8.85 16.04 -10.29
CA PRO A 197 -9.93 16.97 -10.55
C PRO A 197 -10.80 16.49 -11.72
N GLY A 198 -12.01 16.00 -11.45
CA GLY A 198 -12.97 15.62 -12.47
C GLY A 198 -13.58 16.85 -13.15
N PRO A 199 -14.07 16.73 -14.41
CA PRO A 199 -14.81 17.79 -15.08
C PRO A 199 -16.06 18.12 -14.26
N SER A 200 -16.10 19.36 -13.74
CA SER A 200 -17.02 19.89 -12.71
C SER A 200 -16.55 19.72 -11.26
N ALA A 201 -15.45 20.41 -10.92
CA ALA A 201 -15.04 20.82 -9.57
C ALA A 201 -16.06 21.73 -8.87
N THR A 202 -17.34 21.39 -8.94
CA THR A 202 -18.39 22.00 -8.13
C THR A 202 -18.16 21.54 -6.70
N PRO A 203 -18.13 22.43 -5.70
CA PRO A 203 -18.00 22.03 -4.30
C PRO A 203 -19.07 20.99 -3.97
N VAL A 204 -18.63 19.81 -3.54
CA VAL A 204 -19.55 18.75 -3.15
C VAL A 204 -20.25 19.18 -1.87
N VAL A 205 -21.58 19.34 -1.94
CA VAL A 205 -22.38 19.69 -0.76
C VAL A 205 -22.57 18.44 0.07
N ILE A 206 -21.80 18.33 1.15
CA ILE A 206 -21.99 17.27 2.15
C ILE A 206 -23.22 17.64 3.00
N PRO A 207 -24.24 16.78 3.07
CA PRO A 207 -25.38 17.02 3.96
C PRO A 207 -24.93 17.23 5.41
N ALA A 208 -25.47 18.24 6.08
CA ALA A 208 -25.02 18.61 7.44
C ALA A 208 -25.20 17.48 8.46
N ASP A 209 -26.21 16.62 8.28
CA ASP A 209 -26.46 15.43 9.07
C ASP A 209 -25.42 14.32 8.85
N TRP A 210 -24.77 14.28 7.69
CA TRP A 210 -23.66 13.36 7.41
C TRP A 210 -22.34 13.88 7.98
N ALA A 211 -22.20 15.19 8.19
CA ALA A 211 -21.02 15.75 8.84
C ALA A 211 -20.88 15.32 10.32
N VAL A 212 -21.94 14.75 10.93
CA VAL A 212 -22.00 14.32 12.35
C VAL A 212 -21.79 12.79 12.52
N MET A 213 -21.17 12.14 11.54
CA MET A 213 -20.86 10.70 11.54
C MET A 213 -19.91 10.22 12.65
N SER A 214 -19.40 11.11 13.50
CA SER A 214 -18.62 10.74 14.69
C SER A 214 -19.49 10.34 15.89
N SER A 215 -20.83 10.33 15.76
CA SER A 215 -21.74 9.96 16.84
C SER A 215 -21.61 8.47 17.23
N PRO A 216 -21.40 8.13 18.51
CA PRO A 216 -21.26 6.75 18.99
C PRO A 216 -22.40 5.81 18.59
N LYS A 217 -23.62 6.35 18.41
CA LYS A 217 -24.83 5.56 18.13
C LYS A 217 -24.86 4.87 16.77
N VAL A 218 -24.05 5.31 15.81
CA VAL A 218 -23.98 4.68 14.47
C VAL A 218 -23.16 3.37 14.52
N PHE A 219 -22.37 3.14 15.57
CA PHE A 219 -21.33 2.12 15.59
C PHE A 219 -21.53 0.97 16.59
N ASP A 220 -22.61 0.99 17.39
CA ASP A 220 -23.06 -0.16 18.20
C ASP A 220 -23.72 -1.26 17.34
N LEU A 221 -23.27 -1.43 16.09
CA LEU A 221 -23.80 -2.43 15.17
C LEU A 221 -23.15 -3.78 15.42
N PRO A 222 -23.94 -4.86 15.58
CA PRO A 222 -23.39 -6.21 15.73
C PRO A 222 -22.60 -6.60 14.49
N LEU A 223 -21.45 -7.24 14.69
CA LEU A 223 -20.66 -7.78 13.59
C LEU A 223 -21.47 -8.83 12.81
N PRO A 224 -21.15 -9.06 11.51
CA PRO A 224 -21.59 -10.25 10.83
C PRO A 224 -21.15 -11.47 11.66
N GLN A 225 -22.08 -12.39 11.90
CA GLN A 225 -21.73 -13.61 12.65
C GLN A 225 -20.60 -14.34 11.91
N PRO A 226 -19.60 -14.87 12.64
CA PRO A 226 -18.60 -15.73 12.02
C PRO A 226 -19.31 -16.91 11.33
N ALA A 227 -18.65 -17.51 10.34
CA ALA A 227 -19.17 -18.72 9.69
C ALA A 227 -19.60 -19.74 10.78
N ALA A 228 -20.78 -20.34 10.58
CA ALA A 228 -21.40 -21.22 11.57
C ALA A 228 -20.39 -22.30 12.05
N GLY A 229 -20.03 -22.24 13.34
CA GLY A 229 -19.10 -23.19 13.96
C GLY A 229 -17.84 -22.59 14.61
N GLN A 230 -17.60 -21.28 14.52
CA GLN A 230 -16.52 -20.62 15.27
C GLN A 230 -17.07 -19.92 16.52
N PRO A 231 -16.81 -20.42 17.74
CA PRO A 231 -16.98 -19.62 18.95
C PRO A 231 -16.13 -18.35 18.83
N ALA A 232 -16.55 -17.26 19.46
CA ALA A 232 -15.63 -16.18 19.78
C ALA A 232 -14.57 -16.78 20.72
N ALA A 233 -13.45 -17.24 20.16
CA ALA A 233 -12.42 -17.90 20.93
C ALA A 233 -11.97 -16.96 22.03
N ALA A 234 -11.87 -17.48 23.27
CA ALA A 234 -11.22 -16.77 24.36
C ALA A 234 -9.74 -16.62 23.99
N GLY A 235 -9.42 -15.52 23.30
CA GLY A 235 -8.05 -15.18 22.95
C GLY A 235 -7.27 -14.69 24.18
N PRO A 236 -5.95 -14.53 24.05
CA PRO A 236 -5.10 -13.96 25.09
C PRO A 236 -5.60 -12.56 25.47
N PRO A 237 -5.28 -12.05 26.68
CA PRO A 237 -5.65 -10.69 27.06
C PRO A 237 -5.04 -9.65 26.10
N ILE A 238 -5.74 -8.52 25.93
CA ILE A 238 -5.26 -7.39 25.13
C ILE A 238 -3.95 -6.87 25.76
N ARG A 239 -2.88 -6.87 24.98
CA ARG A 239 -1.61 -6.24 25.35
C ARG A 239 -1.77 -4.72 25.34
N ARG A 240 -1.02 -4.02 26.18
CA ARG A 240 -1.06 -2.55 26.28
C ARG A 240 0.33 -1.96 26.14
N LEU A 241 0.40 -0.82 25.48
CA LEU A 241 1.62 -0.01 25.39
C LEU A 241 1.86 0.76 26.69
N ALA A 242 3.03 1.41 26.78
CA ALA A 242 3.43 2.19 27.96
C ALA A 242 2.48 3.36 28.28
N ASP A 243 1.75 3.89 27.29
CA ASP A 243 0.74 4.93 27.45
C ASP A 243 -0.64 4.37 27.89
N GLY A 244 -0.74 3.06 28.12
CA GLY A 244 -1.95 2.37 28.52
C GLY A 244 -2.92 2.07 27.38
N LYS A 245 -2.65 2.50 26.14
CA LYS A 245 -3.48 2.16 24.98
C LYS A 245 -3.29 0.70 24.58
N PRO A 246 -4.32 0.07 23.99
CA PRO A 246 -4.16 -1.24 23.40
C PRO A 246 -3.01 -1.27 22.39
N ASP A 247 -2.24 -2.33 22.46
CA ASP A 247 -1.19 -2.63 21.50
C ASP A 247 -1.81 -3.35 20.30
N LEU A 248 -2.04 -2.59 19.22
CA LEU A 248 -2.59 -3.10 17.97
C LEU A 248 -1.53 -3.73 17.08
N GLN A 249 -0.24 -3.64 17.44
CA GLN A 249 0.86 -4.10 16.60
C GLN A 249 0.70 -5.57 16.23
N GLY A 250 0.99 -5.93 14.99
CA GLY A 250 0.97 -7.31 14.55
C GLY A 250 0.67 -7.51 13.08
N TYR A 251 0.90 -8.73 12.64
CA TYR A 251 0.50 -9.23 11.33
C TYR A 251 -0.93 -9.80 11.43
N TYR A 252 -1.81 -9.39 10.52
CA TYR A 252 -3.23 -9.75 10.53
C TYR A 252 -3.71 -10.18 9.14
N MET A 253 -4.60 -11.16 9.12
CA MET A 253 -5.40 -11.52 7.97
C MET A 253 -6.83 -11.00 8.14
N PRO A 254 -7.36 -10.19 7.20
CA PRO A 254 -8.77 -9.80 7.24
C PRO A 254 -9.67 -10.98 6.84
N ASP A 255 -10.70 -11.25 7.63
CA ASP A 255 -11.84 -12.08 7.20
C ASP A 255 -12.84 -11.19 6.47
N GLY A 256 -12.48 -10.83 5.24
CA GLY A 256 -13.28 -9.96 4.38
C GLY A 256 -14.59 -10.58 3.89
N GLY A 257 -14.87 -11.86 4.18
CA GLY A 257 -16.15 -12.51 3.86
C GLY A 257 -16.54 -12.50 2.37
N GLY A 258 -15.58 -12.39 1.46
CA GLY A 258 -15.80 -12.21 0.02
C GLY A 258 -15.93 -10.76 -0.45
N GLY A 259 -15.72 -9.77 0.43
CA GLY A 259 -15.90 -8.34 0.16
C GLY A 259 -15.14 -7.79 -1.06
N ASN A 260 -13.96 -8.34 -1.37
CA ASN A 260 -13.20 -7.98 -2.58
C ASN A 260 -13.84 -8.45 -3.90
N TYR A 261 -14.86 -9.31 -3.83
CA TYR A 261 -15.67 -9.79 -4.96
C TYR A 261 -17.13 -9.31 -4.88
N GLY A 262 -17.42 -8.36 -3.97
CA GLY A 262 -18.76 -7.81 -3.72
C GLY A 262 -18.99 -7.62 -2.23
N LEU A 263 -19.35 -6.41 -1.80
CA LEU A 263 -19.52 -6.11 -0.37
C LEU A 263 -20.78 -6.78 0.23
N GLY A 264 -21.81 -6.95 -0.60
CA GLY A 264 -23.05 -7.65 -0.25
C GLY A 264 -22.92 -9.17 -0.33
N LYS A 265 -23.91 -9.88 0.23
CA LYS A 265 -23.99 -11.33 0.09
C LYS A 265 -24.25 -11.72 -1.37
N HIS A 266 -23.51 -12.69 -1.88
CA HIS A 266 -23.65 -13.21 -3.24
C HIS A 266 -23.29 -14.69 -3.32
N ASP A 267 -23.95 -15.42 -4.21
CA ASP A 267 -23.63 -16.81 -4.51
C ASP A 267 -22.37 -16.89 -5.40
N VAL A 268 -21.79 -18.08 -5.50
CA VAL A 268 -20.68 -18.34 -6.43
C VAL A 268 -21.18 -18.12 -7.86
N ASP A 269 -20.39 -17.38 -8.65
CA ASP A 269 -20.54 -17.27 -10.11
C ASP A 269 -19.23 -17.75 -10.80
N PHE A 270 -19.21 -17.79 -12.12
CA PHE A 270 -18.08 -18.24 -12.93
C PHE A 270 -16.78 -17.49 -12.61
N LEU A 271 -16.85 -16.18 -12.35
CA LEU A 271 -15.69 -15.32 -12.08
C LEU A 271 -15.55 -14.90 -10.61
N THR A 272 -16.56 -15.12 -9.77
CA THR A 272 -16.57 -14.61 -8.40
C THR A 272 -16.84 -15.72 -7.40
N PRO A 273 -15.97 -15.91 -6.39
CA PRO A 273 -16.26 -16.82 -5.30
C PRO A 273 -17.46 -16.28 -4.50
N GLY A 274 -18.21 -17.18 -3.87
CA GLY A 274 -19.36 -16.78 -3.06
C GLY A 274 -18.93 -15.99 -1.82
N GLY A 275 -19.66 -14.93 -1.51
CA GLY A 275 -19.40 -14.03 -0.38
C GLY A 275 -20.54 -14.03 0.62
N ARG A 276 -20.20 -14.11 1.91
CA ARG A 276 -21.18 -13.93 3.00
C ARG A 276 -21.62 -12.48 3.17
N GLY A 277 -20.90 -11.55 2.55
CA GLY A 277 -21.08 -10.12 2.70
C GLY A 277 -20.50 -9.56 4.00
N ILE A 278 -20.16 -8.28 3.97
CA ILE A 278 -19.61 -7.53 5.11
C ILE A 278 -20.36 -6.24 5.41
N ILE A 279 -21.37 -5.89 4.62
CA ILE A 279 -22.26 -4.75 4.92
C ILE A 279 -23.11 -5.08 6.15
N VAL A 280 -23.04 -4.20 7.16
CA VAL A 280 -23.84 -4.29 8.40
C VAL A 280 -24.89 -3.17 8.50
N ASP A 281 -24.69 -2.09 7.77
CA ASP A 281 -25.69 -1.04 7.60
C ASP A 281 -25.65 -0.56 6.14
N PRO A 282 -26.75 -0.63 5.37
CA PRO A 282 -28.07 -1.08 5.80
C PRO A 282 -28.15 -2.56 6.22
N PRO A 283 -29.05 -2.94 7.15
CA PRO A 283 -29.18 -4.33 7.63
C PRO A 283 -29.63 -5.34 6.55
N ASP A 284 -30.17 -4.87 5.43
CA ASP A 284 -30.54 -5.72 4.31
C ASP A 284 -29.32 -6.11 3.43
N GLY A 285 -28.14 -5.54 3.71
CA GLY A 285 -26.89 -5.81 3.01
C GLY A 285 -26.78 -5.13 1.64
N ASN A 286 -27.70 -4.23 1.27
CA ASN A 286 -27.68 -3.55 -0.02
C ASN A 286 -27.05 -2.15 0.11
N LEU A 287 -26.20 -1.76 -0.83
CA LEU A 287 -25.66 -0.40 -0.85
C LEU A 287 -26.74 0.63 -1.23
N PRO A 288 -26.86 1.77 -0.51
CA PRO A 288 -27.86 2.80 -0.77
C PRO A 288 -27.45 3.74 -1.91
N VAL A 289 -27.18 3.18 -3.10
CA VAL A 289 -26.61 3.88 -4.26
C VAL A 289 -27.59 4.82 -4.95
N GLN A 290 -27.06 5.90 -5.54
CA GLN A 290 -27.83 6.77 -6.42
C GLN A 290 -28.15 6.09 -7.76
N PRO A 291 -29.19 6.53 -8.50
CA PRO A 291 -29.59 5.89 -9.76
C PRO A 291 -28.48 5.79 -10.81
N TRP A 292 -27.67 6.84 -10.96
CA TRP A 292 -26.56 6.84 -11.91
C TRP A 292 -25.46 5.84 -11.50
N ALA A 293 -25.15 5.77 -10.21
CA ALA A 293 -24.14 4.89 -9.64
C ALA A 293 -24.53 3.43 -9.80
N LYS A 294 -25.82 3.12 -9.63
CA LYS A 294 -26.35 1.77 -9.91
C LYS A 294 -26.10 1.34 -11.35
N ILE A 295 -26.35 2.23 -12.33
CA ILE A 295 -26.11 1.95 -13.75
C ILE A 295 -24.62 1.71 -14.00
N GLU A 296 -23.75 2.53 -13.41
CA GLU A 296 -22.29 2.38 -13.54
C GLU A 296 -21.79 1.08 -12.91
N MET A 297 -22.28 0.69 -11.73
CA MET A 297 -21.92 -0.57 -11.09
C MET A 297 -22.30 -1.78 -11.96
N GLU A 298 -23.50 -1.79 -12.55
CA GLU A 298 -23.89 -2.85 -13.48
C GLU A 298 -23.02 -2.86 -14.75
N ASN A 299 -22.55 -1.69 -15.21
CA ASN A 299 -21.60 -1.63 -16.31
C ASN A 299 -20.26 -2.25 -15.94
N ARG A 300 -19.71 -1.93 -14.75
CA ARG A 300 -18.40 -2.43 -14.30
C ARG A 300 -18.34 -3.93 -14.00
N LYS A 301 -19.49 -4.61 -13.89
CA LYS A 301 -19.56 -6.08 -13.79
C LYS A 301 -19.28 -6.80 -15.11
N LEU A 302 -19.28 -6.10 -16.23
CA LEU A 302 -19.02 -6.71 -17.53
C LEU A 302 -17.56 -7.21 -17.59
N PRO A 303 -17.28 -8.40 -18.16
CA PRO A 303 -15.93 -8.95 -18.21
C PRO A 303 -14.90 -8.00 -18.85
N GLU A 304 -15.30 -7.24 -19.87
CA GLU A 304 -14.45 -6.24 -20.52
C GLU A 304 -14.06 -5.06 -19.64
N ARG A 305 -14.68 -4.90 -18.47
CA ARG A 305 -14.37 -3.86 -17.48
C ARG A 305 -13.39 -4.34 -16.41
N GLY A 306 -12.98 -5.61 -16.43
CA GLY A 306 -11.96 -6.13 -15.51
C GLY A 306 -10.61 -5.42 -15.66
N TYR A 307 -10.26 -5.01 -16.89
CA TYR A 307 -9.07 -4.19 -17.12
C TYR A 307 -9.18 -2.81 -16.46
N ASP A 308 -10.38 -2.29 -16.22
CA ASP A 308 -10.54 -0.93 -15.69
C ASP A 308 -10.49 -0.88 -14.15
N ASP A 309 -10.38 -2.02 -13.45
CA ASP A 309 -10.15 -2.06 -12.00
C ASP A 309 -8.70 -1.60 -11.71
N PRO A 310 -8.49 -0.52 -10.92
CA PRO A 310 -7.16 -0.03 -10.55
C PRO A 310 -6.25 -1.12 -9.96
N THR A 311 -6.81 -2.04 -9.19
CA THR A 311 -6.05 -3.11 -8.56
C THR A 311 -5.58 -4.16 -9.56
N ALA A 312 -6.22 -4.31 -10.72
CA ALA A 312 -5.75 -5.17 -11.82
C ALA A 312 -4.44 -4.63 -12.42
N HIS A 313 -4.22 -3.31 -12.35
CA HIS A 313 -2.96 -2.64 -12.71
C HIS A 313 -1.95 -2.57 -11.56
N CYS A 314 -2.22 -3.27 -10.44
CA CYS A 314 -1.44 -3.16 -9.21
C CYS A 314 -1.42 -1.74 -8.60
N PHE A 315 -2.39 -0.88 -8.93
CA PHE A 315 -2.57 0.38 -8.22
C PHE A 315 -3.09 0.13 -6.82
N VAL A 316 -2.96 1.17 -6.01
CA VAL A 316 -3.36 1.18 -4.61
C VAL A 316 -4.89 1.09 -4.51
N ALA A 317 -5.35 0.19 -3.65
CA ALA A 317 -6.77 -0.13 -3.53
C ALA A 317 -7.62 0.97 -2.88
N GLY A 318 -6.98 1.92 -2.19
CA GLY A 318 -7.64 2.95 -1.40
C GLY A 318 -8.37 2.41 -0.18
N VAL A 319 -9.04 3.31 0.54
CA VAL A 319 -9.74 3.02 1.80
C VAL A 319 -11.26 2.99 1.55
N PRO A 320 -12.01 1.98 2.05
CA PRO A 320 -11.58 0.91 2.94
C PRO A 320 -11.11 -0.39 2.25
N ARG A 321 -11.02 -0.46 0.92
CA ARG A 321 -10.70 -1.72 0.20
C ARG A 321 -9.38 -2.35 0.63
N SER A 322 -8.36 -1.55 0.91
CA SER A 322 -7.06 -2.01 1.41
C SER A 322 -7.14 -2.84 2.71
N MET A 323 -8.26 -2.78 3.45
CA MET A 323 -8.48 -3.52 4.69
C MET A 323 -9.20 -4.87 4.52
N TYR A 324 -9.68 -5.21 3.32
CA TYR A 324 -10.40 -6.48 3.06
C TYR A 324 -10.08 -7.12 1.71
N ILE A 325 -9.10 -6.59 0.97
CA ILE A 325 -8.39 -7.38 -0.04
C ILE A 325 -7.92 -8.68 0.61
N PRO A 326 -7.96 -9.82 -0.10
CA PRO A 326 -7.57 -11.13 0.43
C PRO A 326 -6.04 -11.25 0.54
N ALA A 327 -5.43 -10.30 1.24
CA ALA A 327 -4.01 -10.20 1.51
C ALA A 327 -3.82 -9.71 2.96
N PRO A 328 -2.80 -10.23 3.67
CA PRO A 328 -2.43 -9.78 4.99
C PRO A 328 -1.99 -8.31 5.08
N LEU A 329 -1.98 -7.80 6.30
CA LEU A 329 -1.46 -6.48 6.66
C LEU A 329 -0.65 -6.55 7.95
N HIS A 330 0.35 -5.67 8.08
CA HIS A 330 1.14 -5.49 9.29
C HIS A 330 0.84 -4.12 9.89
N ILE A 331 0.31 -4.08 11.11
CA ILE A 331 0.13 -2.86 11.89
C ILE A 331 1.37 -2.63 12.76
N LEU A 332 1.98 -1.45 12.65
CA LEU A 332 2.96 -0.91 13.58
C LEU A 332 2.33 0.26 14.35
N GLN A 333 2.74 0.45 15.60
CA GLN A 333 2.20 1.50 16.48
C GLN A 333 3.36 2.20 17.21
N PRO A 334 4.23 2.91 16.47
CA PRO A 334 5.23 3.76 17.10
C PRO A 334 4.57 4.92 17.89
N PRO A 335 5.30 5.62 18.77
CA PRO A 335 4.75 6.79 19.45
C PRO A 335 4.21 7.84 18.46
N GLY A 336 2.95 8.23 18.63
CA GLY A 336 2.32 9.30 17.86
C GLY A 336 1.69 8.89 16.51
N SER A 337 1.81 7.64 16.07
CA SER A 337 1.13 7.16 14.86
C SER A 337 0.80 5.68 14.88
N VAL A 338 -0.12 5.29 14.01
CA VAL A 338 -0.32 3.90 13.59
C VAL A 338 0.06 3.80 12.11
N VAL A 339 0.79 2.77 11.74
CA VAL A 339 1.25 2.53 10.37
C VAL A 339 0.74 1.17 9.94
N VAL A 340 0.05 1.12 8.81
CA VAL A 340 -0.44 -0.13 8.21
C VAL A 340 0.38 -0.38 6.95
N LEU A 341 1.05 -1.52 6.90
CA LEU A 341 1.76 -2.02 5.73
C LEU A 341 0.90 -3.13 5.11
N HIS A 342 0.56 -2.99 3.83
CA HIS A 342 -0.26 -3.97 3.13
C HIS A 342 0.62 -4.86 2.28
N GLU A 343 0.42 -6.19 2.36
CA GLU A 343 1.22 -7.16 1.61
C GLU A 343 1.12 -6.92 0.09
N ARG A 344 -0.05 -6.51 -0.40
CA ARG A 344 -0.29 -6.06 -1.77
C ARG A 344 0.24 -4.63 -2.03
N MET A 345 1.49 -4.39 -1.63
CA MET A 345 2.33 -3.21 -1.87
C MET A 345 1.65 -1.85 -1.74
N SER A 346 1.31 -1.49 -0.51
CA SER A 346 1.10 -0.09 -0.14
C SER A 346 1.33 0.10 1.35
N TRP A 347 1.42 1.35 1.78
CA TRP A 347 1.45 1.71 3.19
C TRP A 347 0.42 2.80 3.46
N ARG A 348 0.01 2.89 4.73
CA ARG A 348 -0.87 3.93 5.23
C ARG A 348 -0.41 4.41 6.59
N VAL A 349 -0.29 5.72 6.75
CA VAL A 349 0.14 6.37 7.99
C VAL A 349 -1.04 7.08 8.61
N ILE A 350 -1.27 6.85 9.90
CA ILE A 350 -2.37 7.39 10.68
C ILE A 350 -1.77 8.16 11.88
N PRO A 351 -1.49 9.46 11.74
CA PRO A 351 -1.03 10.29 12.85
C PRO A 351 -2.09 10.39 13.95
N LEU A 352 -1.62 10.45 15.19
CA LEU A 352 -2.45 10.52 16.41
C LEU A 352 -2.28 11.85 17.17
N ASP A 353 -1.63 12.83 16.55
CA ASP A 353 -1.28 14.12 17.15
C ASP A 353 -2.36 15.20 16.99
N GLY A 354 -3.51 14.85 16.40
CA GLY A 354 -4.65 15.75 16.23
C GLY A 354 -4.42 16.86 15.20
N ARG A 355 -3.43 16.71 14.32
CA ARG A 355 -3.21 17.65 13.21
C ARG A 355 -4.44 17.73 12.29
N PRO A 356 -4.67 18.87 11.63
CA PRO A 356 -5.74 18.98 10.64
C PRO A 356 -5.47 18.10 9.41
N HIS A 357 -6.53 17.82 8.67
CA HIS A 357 -6.41 17.20 7.35
C HIS A 357 -5.70 18.10 6.34
N LEU A 358 -5.09 17.50 5.33
CA LEU A 358 -4.48 18.17 4.18
C LEU A 358 -5.48 19.08 3.46
N PRO A 359 -5.02 20.17 2.82
CA PRO A 359 -5.90 21.04 2.03
C PRO A 359 -6.55 20.24 0.89
N ASP A 360 -7.77 20.62 0.54
CA ASP A 360 -8.64 19.92 -0.42
C ASP A 360 -8.03 19.73 -1.83
N SER A 361 -7.04 20.56 -2.17
CA SER A 361 -6.27 20.49 -3.41
C SER A 361 -5.33 19.29 -3.50
N VAL A 362 -5.04 18.61 -2.39
CA VAL A 362 -4.21 17.41 -2.34
C VAL A 362 -5.14 16.21 -2.25
N ARG A 363 -5.09 15.32 -3.24
CA ARG A 363 -5.86 14.08 -3.29
C ARG A 363 -4.96 12.88 -3.50
N LEU A 364 -5.17 11.84 -2.71
CA LEU A 364 -4.33 10.67 -2.56
C LEU A 364 -5.17 9.38 -2.80
N TRP A 365 -4.52 8.29 -3.16
CA TRP A 365 -5.11 6.95 -3.28
C TRP A 365 -5.59 6.38 -1.94
N GLN A 366 -4.77 6.40 -0.88
CA GLN A 366 -5.22 6.00 0.47
C GLN A 366 -5.89 7.15 1.24
N GLY A 367 -5.93 8.34 0.65
CA GLY A 367 -6.45 9.54 1.30
C GLY A 367 -5.55 10.05 2.42
N ASP A 368 -6.05 11.03 3.15
CA ASP A 368 -5.39 11.60 4.32
C ASP A 368 -6.05 11.12 5.61
N SER A 369 -5.33 10.33 6.39
CA SER A 369 -5.83 9.77 7.65
C SER A 369 -5.42 10.60 8.86
N VAL A 370 -6.33 10.74 9.83
CA VAL A 370 -6.08 11.28 11.18
C VAL A 370 -6.79 10.40 12.21
N GLY A 371 -6.04 9.91 13.19
CA GLY A 371 -6.54 9.00 14.21
C GLY A 371 -6.69 9.65 15.58
N ARG A 372 -7.58 9.09 16.39
CA ARG A 372 -7.76 9.41 17.82
C ARG A 372 -8.22 8.17 18.58
N TRP A 373 -8.02 8.18 19.89
CA TRP A 373 -8.52 7.10 20.77
C TRP A 373 -9.85 7.47 21.42
N GLU A 374 -10.83 6.57 21.34
CA GLU A 374 -12.07 6.61 22.11
C GLU A 374 -12.09 5.39 23.05
N GLY A 375 -11.67 5.60 24.29
CA GLY A 375 -11.37 4.49 25.20
C GLY A 375 -10.24 3.62 24.64
N ASP A 376 -10.55 2.35 24.39
CA ASP A 376 -9.67 1.33 23.80
C ASP A 376 -9.87 1.16 22.27
N THR A 377 -10.78 1.93 21.66
CA THR A 377 -10.98 1.90 20.20
C THR A 377 -10.15 2.99 19.52
N LEU A 378 -9.37 2.62 18.52
CA LEU A 378 -8.76 3.59 17.60
C LEU A 378 -9.81 3.99 16.56
N VAL A 379 -10.11 5.28 16.48
CA VAL A 379 -11.01 5.87 15.50
C VAL A 379 -10.21 6.67 14.51
N VAL A 380 -10.40 6.40 13.22
CA VAL A 380 -9.64 7.01 12.14
C VAL A 380 -10.60 7.69 11.18
N GLU A 381 -10.34 8.95 10.89
CA GLU A 381 -11.01 9.67 9.82
C GLU A 381 -10.08 9.74 8.62
N THR A 382 -10.62 9.43 7.44
CA THR A 382 -9.92 9.51 6.16
C THR A 382 -10.70 10.39 5.19
N THR A 383 -10.02 11.40 4.65
CA THR A 383 -10.53 12.33 3.62
C THR A 383 -9.55 12.38 2.44
N ASN A 384 -9.64 13.40 1.57
CA ASN A 384 -8.66 13.66 0.52
C ASN A 384 -8.42 12.48 -0.44
N LEU A 385 -9.45 11.66 -0.69
CA LEU A 385 -9.36 10.53 -1.63
C LEU A 385 -9.44 11.04 -3.08
N ASN A 386 -8.69 10.43 -3.99
CA ASN A 386 -8.63 10.85 -5.40
C ASN A 386 -9.80 10.35 -6.27
N GLY A 387 -10.60 9.42 -5.76
CA GLY A 387 -11.76 8.86 -6.44
C GLY A 387 -11.45 7.93 -7.62
N LYS A 388 -10.20 7.46 -7.75
CA LYS A 388 -9.79 6.51 -8.79
C LYS A 388 -9.97 5.06 -8.37
N ALA A 389 -9.88 4.79 -7.07
CA ALA A 389 -10.06 3.46 -6.48
C ALA A 389 -11.50 2.92 -6.64
N TRP A 390 -11.62 1.59 -6.63
CA TRP A 390 -12.90 0.86 -6.57
C TRP A 390 -13.01 0.16 -5.23
N LEU A 391 -14.22 -0.25 -4.83
CA LEU A 391 -14.44 -0.98 -3.58
C LEU A 391 -14.22 -2.50 -3.72
N ASN A 392 -14.25 -3.05 -4.93
CA ASN A 392 -14.01 -4.48 -5.22
C ASN A 392 -13.86 -4.74 -6.72
N GLU A 393 -13.62 -6.00 -7.07
CA GLU A 393 -13.44 -6.51 -8.43
C GLU A 393 -14.77 -6.63 -9.22
N VAL A 394 -15.91 -6.36 -8.58
CA VAL A 394 -17.24 -6.37 -9.23
C VAL A 394 -17.81 -4.97 -9.42
N GLY A 395 -16.97 -3.96 -9.34
CA GLY A 395 -17.33 -2.64 -9.84
C GLY A 395 -18.12 -1.75 -8.89
N GLU A 396 -18.15 -2.04 -7.59
CA GLU A 396 -18.70 -1.11 -6.60
C GLU A 396 -17.85 0.17 -6.53
N ILE A 397 -18.49 1.32 -6.67
CA ILE A 397 -17.82 2.60 -6.96
C ILE A 397 -17.75 3.51 -5.73
N VAL A 398 -16.73 4.36 -5.70
CA VAL A 398 -16.58 5.53 -4.82
C VAL A 398 -16.06 6.71 -5.65
N SER A 399 -16.07 7.91 -5.08
CA SER A 399 -15.58 9.13 -5.70
C SER A 399 -14.61 9.88 -4.79
N HIS A 400 -14.05 10.97 -5.29
CA HIS A 400 -13.18 11.87 -4.54
C HIS A 400 -13.89 12.59 -3.37
N ALA A 401 -15.23 12.57 -3.33
CA ALA A 401 -16.03 13.08 -2.23
C ALA A 401 -16.10 12.14 -1.03
N GLN A 402 -15.52 10.94 -1.15
CA GLN A 402 -15.53 9.94 -0.11
C GLN A 402 -14.87 10.45 1.18
N ARG A 403 -15.55 10.18 2.28
CA ARG A 403 -15.05 10.26 3.65
C ARG A 403 -15.29 8.92 4.33
N VAL A 404 -14.29 8.42 5.05
CA VAL A 404 -14.37 7.16 5.76
C VAL A 404 -14.08 7.37 7.24
N ILE A 405 -14.96 6.86 8.10
CA ILE A 405 -14.70 6.75 9.54
C ILE A 405 -14.50 5.28 9.86
N GLU A 406 -13.30 4.93 10.30
CA GLU A 406 -12.92 3.58 10.66
C GLU A 406 -12.81 3.43 12.18
N ARG A 407 -13.10 2.24 12.68
CA ARG A 407 -12.94 1.87 14.09
C ARG A 407 -12.20 0.55 14.18
N PHE A 408 -11.09 0.55 14.89
CA PHE A 408 -10.30 -0.63 15.22
C PHE A 408 -10.51 -0.92 16.71
N THR A 409 -11.37 -1.90 17.00
CA THR A 409 -11.72 -2.27 18.37
C THR A 409 -11.08 -3.61 18.73
N PRO A 410 -9.97 -3.63 19.49
CA PRO A 410 -9.38 -4.88 19.95
C PRO A 410 -10.36 -5.61 20.85
N VAL A 411 -10.57 -6.90 20.58
CA VAL A 411 -11.48 -7.77 21.35
C VAL A 411 -10.69 -8.61 22.34
N ASN A 412 -9.54 -9.10 21.88
CA ASN A 412 -8.55 -9.85 22.64
C ASN A 412 -7.19 -9.69 21.92
N GLY A 413 -6.15 -10.33 22.43
CA GLY A 413 -4.79 -10.20 21.90
C GLY A 413 -4.63 -10.69 20.45
N ASP A 414 -5.56 -11.49 19.93
CA ASP A 414 -5.47 -12.08 18.58
C ASP A 414 -6.50 -11.54 17.60
N ARG A 415 -7.38 -10.61 18.02
CA ARG A 415 -8.49 -10.15 17.16
C ARG A 415 -8.83 -8.68 17.36
N ILE A 416 -8.92 -7.98 16.23
CA ILE A 416 -9.48 -6.64 16.14
C ILE A 416 -10.77 -6.71 15.34
N ASN A 417 -11.84 -6.11 15.86
CA ASN A 417 -13.02 -5.85 15.07
C ASN A 417 -12.82 -4.53 14.31
N TYR A 418 -12.81 -4.61 12.99
CA TYR A 418 -12.73 -3.46 12.11
C TYR A 418 -14.12 -3.10 11.58
N GLN A 419 -14.46 -1.82 11.65
CA GLN A 419 -15.65 -1.24 11.04
C GLN A 419 -15.24 -0.04 10.21
N ALA A 420 -15.90 0.17 9.07
CA ALA A 420 -15.73 1.37 8.27
C ALA A 420 -17.09 1.89 7.81
N THR A 421 -17.41 3.12 8.18
CA THR A 421 -18.57 3.83 7.66
C THR A 421 -18.11 4.77 6.57
N VAL A 422 -18.67 4.58 5.38
CA VAL A 422 -18.37 5.35 4.19
C VAL A 422 -19.46 6.38 3.96
N SER A 423 -19.06 7.59 3.60
CA SER A 423 -19.94 8.63 3.09
C SER A 423 -19.38 9.23 1.83
N ASP A 424 -20.22 9.19 0.80
CA ASP A 424 -19.92 9.77 -0.49
C ASP A 424 -21.25 10.26 -1.08
N PRO A 425 -21.53 11.57 -1.00
CA PRO A 425 -22.79 12.13 -1.47
C PRO A 425 -22.88 12.23 -3.01
N LEU A 426 -21.81 11.92 -3.75
CA LEU A 426 -21.90 11.78 -5.21
C LEU A 426 -22.43 10.40 -5.59
N VAL A 427 -22.07 9.36 -4.82
CA VAL A 427 -22.38 7.96 -5.15
C VAL A 427 -23.59 7.41 -4.39
N TYR A 428 -23.75 7.77 -3.12
CA TYR A 428 -24.76 7.19 -2.23
C TYR A 428 -25.83 8.20 -1.83
N THR A 429 -26.96 7.68 -1.35
CA THR A 429 -28.11 8.43 -0.82
C THR A 429 -28.09 8.57 0.69
N ARG A 430 -27.23 7.81 1.38
CA ARG A 430 -26.92 7.89 2.81
C ARG A 430 -25.57 7.23 3.11
N PRO A 431 -24.94 7.50 4.27
CA PRO A 431 -23.79 6.72 4.74
C PRO A 431 -24.15 5.24 4.89
N TRP A 432 -23.16 4.36 4.79
CA TRP A 432 -23.30 2.91 4.98
C TRP A 432 -22.04 2.35 5.67
N THR A 433 -22.14 1.15 6.25
CA THR A 433 -21.09 0.58 7.09
C THR A 433 -20.79 -0.88 6.73
N ILE A 434 -19.50 -1.20 6.67
CA ILE A 434 -19.00 -2.58 6.67
C ILE A 434 -18.36 -2.93 8.01
N ALA A 435 -18.33 -4.22 8.32
CA ALA A 435 -17.62 -4.73 9.47
C ALA A 435 -17.01 -6.11 9.20
N LEU A 436 -15.78 -6.32 9.65
CA LEU A 436 -15.07 -7.60 9.55
C LEU A 436 -14.03 -7.76 10.67
N PRO A 437 -13.66 -8.99 11.04
CA PRO A 437 -12.56 -9.19 11.96
C PRO A 437 -11.21 -9.21 11.23
N LEU A 438 -10.21 -8.61 11.86
CA LEU A 438 -8.79 -8.79 11.56
C LEU A 438 -8.25 -9.82 12.55
N ASN A 439 -7.76 -10.95 12.03
CA ASN A 439 -7.28 -12.05 12.84
C ASN A 439 -5.75 -12.08 12.82
N ARG A 440 -5.13 -12.04 14.00
CA ARG A 440 -3.67 -12.06 14.13
C ARG A 440 -3.11 -13.36 13.56
N GLN A 441 -2.03 -13.22 12.82
CA GLN A 441 -1.25 -14.29 12.21
C GLN A 441 0.10 -14.41 12.94
N LYS A 442 0.81 -15.54 12.74
CA LYS A 442 2.11 -15.80 13.39
C LYS A 442 3.29 -15.55 12.47
N GLU A 443 3.01 -15.47 11.19
CA GLU A 443 3.93 -15.25 10.10
C GLU A 443 4.35 -13.78 10.04
N GLU A 444 5.24 -13.50 9.10
CA GLU A 444 5.76 -12.16 8.81
C GLU A 444 5.17 -11.64 7.50
N LEU A 445 5.19 -10.33 7.29
CA LEU A 445 4.74 -9.72 6.05
C LEU A 445 5.71 -10.08 4.92
N LEU A 446 5.19 -10.64 3.83
CA LEU A 446 5.98 -10.95 2.65
C LEU A 446 5.96 -9.78 1.66
N GLU A 447 7.02 -9.67 0.85
CA GLU A 447 7.03 -8.78 -0.30
C GLU A 447 6.20 -9.40 -1.44
N VAL A 448 5.38 -8.59 -2.11
CA VAL A 448 4.65 -9.00 -3.31
C VAL A 448 5.01 -8.06 -4.45
N ALA A 449 5.75 -8.56 -5.44
CA ALA A 449 6.09 -7.81 -6.64
C ALA A 449 4.90 -7.78 -7.63
N CYS A 450 3.78 -7.18 -7.22
CA CYS A 450 2.52 -7.20 -7.96
C CYS A 450 2.73 -6.71 -9.39
N HIS A 451 3.33 -5.53 -9.55
CA HIS A 451 3.50 -4.90 -10.84
C HIS A 451 4.51 -5.66 -11.72
N GLU A 452 5.60 -6.12 -11.11
CA GLU A 452 6.68 -6.85 -11.75
C GLU A 452 6.26 -8.21 -12.31
N ASP A 453 5.38 -8.91 -11.60
CA ASP A 453 4.96 -10.28 -11.93
C ASP A 453 3.49 -10.37 -12.40
N ASN A 454 2.84 -9.24 -12.74
CA ASN A 454 1.47 -9.22 -13.22
C ASN A 454 1.33 -9.79 -14.64
N GLN A 455 0.95 -11.07 -14.72
CA GLN A 455 0.76 -11.75 -16.01
C GLN A 455 -0.67 -11.62 -16.58
N ASP A 456 -1.65 -11.22 -15.77
CA ASP A 456 -3.06 -11.24 -16.17
C ASP A 456 -3.54 -9.94 -16.81
N LEU A 457 -2.87 -8.81 -16.53
CA LEU A 457 -3.27 -7.51 -17.07
C LEU A 457 -3.37 -7.49 -18.61
N GLN A 458 -2.45 -8.16 -19.30
CA GLN A 458 -2.50 -8.26 -20.76
C GLN A 458 -3.72 -9.06 -21.23
N HIS A 459 -4.10 -10.13 -20.51
CA HIS A 459 -5.29 -10.91 -20.81
C HIS A 459 -6.56 -10.06 -20.67
N LEU A 460 -6.69 -9.32 -19.58
CA LEU A 460 -7.81 -8.38 -19.35
C LEU A 460 -7.88 -7.31 -20.45
N LYS A 461 -6.71 -6.81 -20.89
CA LYS A 461 -6.62 -5.82 -21.96
C LYS A 461 -7.18 -6.35 -23.27
N ASP A 462 -6.85 -7.60 -23.62
CA ASP A 462 -7.30 -8.23 -24.85
C ASP A 462 -8.82 -8.41 -24.87
N ILE A 463 -9.42 -8.81 -23.73
CA ILE A 463 -10.88 -8.89 -23.57
C ILE A 463 -11.53 -7.53 -23.82
N ARG A 464 -11.03 -6.47 -23.17
CA ARG A 464 -11.53 -5.10 -23.34
C ARG A 464 -11.43 -4.62 -24.79
N ASP A 465 -10.27 -4.82 -25.41
CA ASP A 465 -10.00 -4.36 -26.77
C ASP A 465 -10.87 -5.13 -27.80
N GLU A 466 -11.15 -6.41 -27.56
CA GLU A 466 -12.09 -7.19 -28.37
C GLU A 466 -13.53 -6.66 -28.26
N ALA A 467 -14.00 -6.36 -27.05
CA ALA A 467 -15.32 -5.76 -26.83
C ALA A 467 -15.46 -4.39 -27.51
N ARG A 468 -14.45 -3.52 -27.39
CA ARG A 468 -14.40 -2.21 -28.07
C ARG A 468 -14.47 -2.35 -29.60
N LYS A 469 -13.75 -3.32 -30.18
CA LYS A 469 -13.82 -3.60 -31.63
C LYS A 469 -15.21 -4.06 -32.07
N LYS A 470 -15.88 -4.92 -31.30
CA LYS A 470 -17.25 -5.38 -31.59
C LYS A 470 -18.24 -4.22 -31.56
N ALA A 471 -18.16 -3.35 -30.55
CA ALA A 471 -19.02 -2.16 -30.44
C ALA A 471 -18.80 -1.16 -31.60
N GLY A 472 -17.54 -0.90 -31.98
CA GLY A 472 -17.20 -0.02 -33.11
C GLY A 472 -17.76 -0.50 -34.46
N ARG A 473 -17.73 -1.82 -34.71
CA ARG A 473 -18.31 -2.42 -35.93
C ARG A 473 -19.83 -2.31 -35.97
N SER A 474 -20.50 -2.39 -34.82
CA SER A 474 -21.96 -2.22 -34.72
C SER A 474 -22.40 -0.78 -35.02
N ASN A 475 -21.56 0.22 -34.72
CA ASN A 475 -21.86 1.62 -34.99
C ASN A 475 -21.54 2.04 -36.44
N SER A 476 -20.71 1.29 -37.17
CA SER A 476 -20.40 1.57 -38.58
C SER A 476 -21.37 0.91 -39.59
N THR A 477 -22.35 0.13 -39.11
CA THR A 477 -23.36 -0.57 -39.92
C THR A 477 -24.77 0.01 -39.79
N ARG A 478 -24.91 1.15 -39.11
CA ARG A 478 -26.08 2.05 -39.16
C ARG A 478 -25.70 3.31 -39.90
#